data_AF-A0A7Y2ZQE5-F1
#
_entry.id   AF-A0A7Y2ZQE5-F1
#
_cell.length_a   1.000
_cell.length_b   1.000
_cell.length_c   1.000
_cell.angle_alpha   90.00
_cell.angle_beta   90.00
_cell.angle_gamma   90.00
#
_symmetry.space_group_name_H-M   'P 1'
#
loop_
_entity.id
_entity.type
_entity.pdbx_description
1 polymer ?
#
loop_
_entity_poly.entity_id
_entity_poly.type
_entity_poly.pdbx_seq_one_letter_code
_entity_poly.pdbx_strand_id
1 'polypeptide(L)'
;MKKRILSTLVVLSLSISACSNNDDKDTPSEDCRTCLLELLGESTSTEICDNGDGTVTITSNGEEETQDLDGATFAQLIAGYELLGASCN
;
A
#
# COMPACT_ATOMS: atom_id res chain seq x y z
N MET A 1 -28.23 -27.99 -20.19
CA MET A 1 -28.50 -26.68 -19.57
C MET A 1 -27.29 -25.79 -19.83
N LYS A 2 -27.47 -24.73 -20.64
CA LYS A 2 -26.37 -23.92 -21.17
C LYS A 2 -26.03 -22.81 -20.17
N LYS A 3 -24.78 -22.81 -19.70
CA LYS A 3 -24.21 -21.86 -18.74
C LYS A 3 -24.18 -20.46 -19.38
N ARG A 4 -24.76 -19.47 -18.71
CA ARG A 4 -24.69 -18.05 -19.11
C ARG A 4 -23.33 -17.52 -18.65
N ILE A 5 -22.47 -17.21 -19.60
CA ILE A 5 -21.16 -16.62 -19.36
C ILE A 5 -21.37 -15.13 -19.08
N LEU A 6 -20.73 -14.70 -18.00
CA LEU A 6 -20.76 -13.41 -17.34
C LEU A 6 -20.07 -12.36 -18.23
N SER A 7 -20.84 -11.39 -18.74
CA SER A 7 -20.33 -10.14 -19.30
C SER A 7 -20.50 -9.05 -18.25
N THR A 8 -19.40 -8.52 -17.72
CA THR A 8 -19.30 -7.08 -17.44
C THR A 8 -17.85 -6.65 -17.56
N LEU A 9 -17.58 -5.93 -18.64
CA LEU A 9 -16.39 -5.13 -18.86
C LEU A 9 -16.42 -4.00 -17.81
N VAL A 10 -15.44 -3.94 -16.90
CA VAL A 10 -15.21 -2.74 -16.08
C VAL A 10 -13.92 -2.13 -16.56
N VAL A 11 -14.07 -1.16 -17.47
CA VAL A 11 -13.06 -0.14 -17.74
C VAL A 11 -13.31 0.95 -16.72
N LEU A 12 -12.44 1.06 -15.71
CA LEU A 12 -12.37 2.23 -14.86
C LEU A 12 -11.05 2.96 -15.14
N SER A 13 -11.17 3.94 -16.02
CA SER A 13 -10.24 5.05 -16.22
C SER A 13 -10.41 6.10 -15.10
N LEU A 14 -9.35 6.90 -14.88
CA LEU A 14 -9.29 8.18 -14.12
C LEU A 14 -9.08 7.98 -12.61
N SER A 15 -8.15 8.64 -11.90
CA SER A 15 -7.25 9.76 -12.19
C SER A 15 -6.12 9.75 -11.17
N ILE A 16 -4.88 9.94 -11.63
CA ILE A 16 -3.75 10.36 -10.79
C ILE A 16 -4.09 11.69 -10.12
N SER A 17 -4.36 11.64 -8.83
CA SER A 17 -4.52 12.82 -7.97
C SER A 17 -3.31 12.89 -7.06
N ALA A 18 -2.27 13.58 -7.53
CA ALA A 18 -1.17 13.99 -6.68
C ALA A 18 -1.69 14.98 -5.62
N CYS A 19 -1.45 14.62 -4.36
CA CYS A 19 -1.29 15.49 -3.18
C CYS A 19 -2.49 16.30 -2.67
N SER A 20 -2.83 16.10 -1.39
CA SER A 20 -2.73 17.12 -0.32
C SER A 20 -3.81 16.90 0.76
N ASN A 21 -3.37 16.85 2.02
CA ASN A 21 -4.09 17.20 3.24
C ASN A 21 -5.59 17.57 3.07
N ASN A 22 -6.50 16.69 3.48
CA ASN A 22 -7.51 16.95 4.51
C ASN A 22 -8.49 15.78 4.63
N ASP A 23 -8.98 15.57 5.86
CA ASP A 23 -10.22 14.89 6.22
C ASP A 23 -11.23 14.71 5.07
N ASP A 24 -11.55 13.46 4.72
CA ASP A 24 -12.89 12.91 4.95
C ASP A 24 -12.99 11.43 4.52
N LYS A 25 -13.80 10.71 5.28
CA LYS A 25 -13.92 9.25 5.39
C LYS A 25 -14.51 8.58 4.15
N ASP A 26 -13.83 7.56 3.60
CA ASP A 26 -14.48 6.36 3.00
C ASP A 26 -13.44 5.26 2.64
N THR A 27 -12.97 4.47 3.61
CA THR A 27 -12.43 3.08 3.46
C THR A 27 -11.85 2.58 4.80
N PRO A 28 -11.80 1.25 5.07
CA PRO A 28 -11.80 0.70 6.42
C PRO A 28 -10.45 0.82 7.13
N SER A 29 -10.10 1.99 7.67
CA SER A 29 -8.96 2.17 8.60
C SER A 29 -7.75 1.32 8.23
N GLU A 30 -7.27 1.48 7.00
CA GLU A 30 -6.05 0.86 6.51
C GLU A 30 -4.91 1.57 7.23
N ASP A 31 -4.19 0.88 8.12
CA ASP A 31 -3.08 1.47 8.86
C ASP A 31 -1.92 1.73 7.88
N CYS A 32 -1.97 2.82 7.13
CA CYS A 32 -0.88 3.24 6.24
C CYS A 32 0.28 3.84 7.04
N ARG A 33 1.49 3.39 6.73
CA ARG A 33 2.74 3.80 7.35
C ARG A 33 3.71 4.27 6.28
N THR A 34 4.21 5.50 6.41
CA THR A 34 5.29 5.98 5.55
C THR A 34 6.62 5.65 6.19
N CYS A 35 7.44 4.87 5.50
CA CYS A 35 8.80 4.51 5.87
C CYS A 35 9.82 5.30 5.05
N LEU A 36 10.70 6.01 5.75
CA LEU A 36 11.81 6.77 5.16
C LEU A 36 13.10 6.00 5.37
N LEU A 37 13.76 5.59 4.28
CA LEU A 37 15.07 4.95 4.32
C LEU A 37 16.13 5.89 3.77
N GLU A 38 17.17 6.18 4.56
CA GLU A 38 18.32 6.96 4.11
C GLU A 38 19.46 6.01 3.70
N LEU A 39 19.82 6.02 2.41
CA LEU A 39 20.91 5.20 1.88
C LEU A 39 21.92 6.11 1.16
N LEU A 40 23.17 6.11 1.63
CA LEU A 40 24.27 6.89 1.04
C LEU A 40 23.98 8.41 0.97
N GLY A 41 23.15 8.95 1.87
CA GLY A 41 22.77 10.37 1.92
C GLY A 41 21.60 10.75 1.00
N GLU A 42 20.95 9.77 0.38
CA GLU A 42 19.69 9.96 -0.34
C GLU A 42 18.54 9.29 0.42
N SER A 43 17.46 10.02 0.64
CA SER A 43 16.28 9.53 1.35
C SER A 43 15.23 9.01 0.37
N THR A 44 14.85 7.74 0.50
CA THR A 44 13.75 7.13 -0.24
C THR A 44 12.54 7.01 0.68
N SER A 45 11.38 7.47 0.22
CA SER A 45 10.10 7.33 0.92
C SER A 45 9.31 6.18 0.31
N THR A 46 8.74 5.34 1.16
CA THR A 46 7.85 4.25 0.76
C THR A 46 6.65 4.23 1.69
N GLU A 47 5.45 4.26 1.13
CA GLU A 47 4.21 4.11 1.88
C GLU A 47 3.79 2.64 1.86
N ILE A 48 3.36 2.12 3.00
CA ILE A 48 2.93 0.73 3.16
C ILE A 48 1.59 0.75 3.88
N CYS A 49 0.54 0.27 3.22
CA CYS A 49 -0.82 0.20 3.74
C CYS A 49 -1.23 -1.24 4.00
N ASP A 50 -1.81 -1.51 5.18
CA ASP A 50 -2.44 -2.80 5.49
C ASP A 50 -3.87 -2.84 4.90
N ASN A 51 -4.11 -3.80 4.01
CA ASN A 51 -5.41 -4.00 3.36
C ASN A 51 -6.42 -4.77 4.24
N GLY A 52 -6.00 -5.20 5.45
CA GLY A 52 -6.84 -5.90 6.42
C GLY A 52 -7.21 -7.34 6.04
N ASP A 53 -6.74 -7.84 4.90
CA ASP A 53 -6.98 -9.18 4.38
C ASP A 53 -5.74 -10.10 4.43
N GLY A 54 -4.66 -9.63 5.05
CA GLY A 54 -3.36 -10.30 5.08
C GLY A 54 -2.42 -9.88 3.96
N THR A 55 -2.82 -8.91 3.13
CA THR A 55 -1.96 -8.28 2.14
C THR A 55 -1.64 -6.83 2.50
N VAL A 56 -0.58 -6.29 1.91
CA VAL A 56 -0.20 -4.89 2.01
C VAL A 56 -0.06 -4.28 0.62
N THR A 57 -0.31 -2.98 0.54
CA THR A 57 -0.01 -2.18 -0.66
C THR A 57 1.20 -1.31 -0.37
N ILE A 58 2.24 -1.44 -1.21
CA ILE A 58 3.49 -0.71 -1.10
C ILE A 58 3.56 0.30 -2.23
N THR A 59 3.67 1.59 -1.89
CA THR A 59 3.78 2.68 -2.85
C THR A 59 5.16 3.30 -2.75
N SER A 60 5.94 3.24 -3.83
CA SER A 60 7.27 3.83 -3.92
C SER A 60 7.46 4.50 -5.27
N ASN A 61 7.96 5.74 -5.29
CA ASN A 61 8.13 6.54 -6.52
C ASN A 61 6.87 6.67 -7.40
N GLY A 62 5.68 6.54 -6.81
CA GLY A 62 4.40 6.60 -7.53
C GLY A 62 4.01 5.29 -8.22
N GLU A 63 4.75 4.21 -7.99
CA GLU A 63 4.38 2.85 -8.38
C GLU A 63 3.81 2.12 -7.16
N GLU A 64 2.72 1.40 -7.36
CA GLU A 64 2.02 0.64 -6.33
C GLU A 64 2.17 -0.85 -6.60
N GLU A 65 2.55 -1.61 -5.57
CA GLU A 65 2.71 -3.06 -5.62
C GLU A 65 1.97 -3.67 -4.43
N THR A 66 1.07 -4.62 -4.68
CA THR A 66 0.41 -5.38 -3.61
C THR A 66 1.18 -6.65 -3.31
N GLN A 67 1.43 -6.92 -2.03
CA GLN A 67 2.19 -8.07 -1.56
C GLN A 67 1.42 -8.82 -0.46
N ASP A 68 1.42 -10.15 -0.53
CA ASP A 68 0.90 -11.01 0.54
C ASP A 68 1.93 -11.07 1.68
N LEU A 69 1.47 -10.99 2.93
CA LEU A 69 2.36 -11.06 4.09
C LEU A 69 2.82 -12.51 4.40
N ASP A 70 2.32 -13.51 3.67
CA ASP A 70 2.63 -14.94 3.85
C ASP A 70 2.42 -15.40 5.31
N GLY A 71 1.41 -14.83 5.98
CA GLY A 71 1.08 -15.08 7.39
C GLY A 71 1.87 -14.26 8.41
N ALA A 72 2.74 -13.33 7.98
CA ALA A 72 3.28 -12.29 8.85
C ALA A 72 2.21 -11.23 9.17
N THR A 73 2.44 -10.45 10.22
CA THR A 73 1.60 -9.29 10.55
C THR A 73 2.18 -8.02 9.95
N PHE A 74 1.32 -7.03 9.70
CA PHE A 74 1.75 -5.70 9.26
C PHE A 74 2.83 -5.09 10.18
N ALA A 75 2.64 -5.21 11.50
CA ALA A 75 3.65 -4.76 12.47
C ALA A 75 5.01 -5.47 12.34
N GLN A 76 5.02 -6.76 11.98
CA GLN A 76 6.27 -7.49 11.74
C GLN A 76 6.97 -6.99 10.46
N LEU A 77 6.21 -6.69 9.41
CA LEU A 77 6.74 -6.07 8.20
C LEU A 77 7.40 -4.73 8.53
N ILE A 78 6.68 -3.82 9.21
CA ILE A 78 7.19 -2.50 9.59
C ILE A 78 8.44 -2.61 10.46
N ALA A 79 8.44 -3.49 11.46
CA ALA A 79 9.63 -3.74 12.29
C ALA A 79 10.83 -4.24 11.46
N GLY A 80 10.59 -4.96 10.37
CA GLY A 80 11.62 -5.35 9.40
C GLY A 80 12.23 -4.14 8.70
N TYR A 81 11.41 -3.19 8.24
CA TYR A 81 11.90 -1.93 7.65
C TYR A 81 12.70 -1.10 8.64
N GLU A 82 12.23 -1.00 9.88
CA GLU A 82 12.95 -0.28 10.95
C GLU A 82 14.30 -0.92 11.29
N LEU A 83 14.36 -2.26 11.31
CA LEU A 83 15.62 -2.99 11.52
C LEU A 83 16.63 -2.74 10.40
N LEU A 84 16.15 -2.50 9.17
CA LEU A 84 16.97 -2.13 8.01
C LEU A 84 17.38 -0.65 8.02
N GLY A 85 16.97 0.11 9.04
CA GLY A 85 17.32 1.53 9.22
C GLY A 85 16.30 2.50 8.63
N ALA A 86 15.12 2.04 8.22
CA ALA A 86 14.04 2.94 7.87
C ALA A 86 13.40 3.55 9.13
N SER A 87 12.87 4.75 9.01
CA SER A 87 12.02 5.37 10.02
C SER A 87 10.57 5.35 9.52
N CYS A 88 9.71 4.57 10.16
CA CYS A 88 8.30 4.46 9.82
C CYS A 88 7.44 5.28 10.81
N ASN A 89 6.42 6.00 10.32
CA ASN A 89 5.59 6.91 11.14
C ASN A 89 4.28 6.29 11.59
#